data_AF-A0A7J7LZL8-F1
#
_entry.id   AF-A0A7J7LZL8-F1
#
_cell.length_a   1.000
_cell.length_b   1.000
_cell.length_c   1.000
_cell.angle_alpha   90.00
_cell.angle_beta   90.00
_cell.angle_gamma   90.00
#
_symmetry.space_group_name_H-M   'P 1'
#
loop_
_entity.id
_entity.type
_entity.pdbx_description
1 polymer ?
#
loop_
_entity_poly.entity_id
_entity_poly.type
_entity_poly.pdbx_seq_one_letter_code
_entity_poly.pdbx_strand_id
1 'polypeptide(L)'
;MIVSKEVTTKVERKRMPESTPLQDDSDQEILSSVLKFYHGFCKQQLWPLFHYMLPLLSGFGGRFDRSLWQAYLVVNKIFADRVMEVINPEYDFVWVHDYYLMVLPTFLRKKFNRMNLGFFLHSPFPSSKIYKTFPVMEHLLRALLNADLIGFHTFDYARHFLSCCSRMLGLSYESKRGYIGLEYYGRTVNIKILPVGIHMGQLQSILSLPQTKSKISELMKKFRDKGRIMLLGVDDMDIFKGISLKLLAMEQLLIRHWDLAGKVVLVQIANPARGRGKDVKEV
;
A
#
# COMPACT_ATOMS: atom_id res chain seq x y z
N MET A 1 0.18 -23.77 -5.89
CA MET A 1 0.69 -24.32 -4.62
C MET A 1 2.07 -23.70 -4.39
N ILE A 2 2.10 -22.51 -3.80
CA ILE A 2 3.34 -21.84 -3.40
C ILE A 2 3.44 -22.10 -1.90
N VAL A 3 4.31 -23.02 -1.52
CA VAL A 3 4.66 -23.23 -0.11
C VAL A 3 5.66 -22.14 0.24
N SER A 4 5.14 -20.94 0.54
CA SER A 4 5.93 -19.92 1.21
C SER A 4 6.20 -20.42 2.62
N LYS A 5 7.47 -20.63 2.99
CA LYS A 5 7.84 -20.56 4.40
C LYS A 5 7.60 -19.12 4.83
N GLU A 6 6.40 -18.83 5.34
CA GLU A 6 6.20 -17.68 6.19
C GLU A 6 7.18 -17.82 7.35
N VAL A 7 8.14 -16.89 7.44
CA VAL A 7 8.74 -16.59 8.74
C VAL A 7 7.67 -15.83 9.51
N THR A 8 6.68 -16.57 10.02
CA THR A 8 5.81 -16.07 11.07
C THR A 8 6.67 -16.02 12.33
N THR A 9 7.38 -14.92 12.54
CA THR A 9 7.72 -14.53 13.90
C THR A 9 6.40 -14.45 14.65
N LYS A 10 6.16 -15.40 15.55
CA LYS A 10 5.13 -15.31 16.58
C LYS A 10 5.39 -14.01 17.33
N VAL A 11 4.73 -12.93 16.92
CA VAL A 11 4.53 -11.77 17.78
C VAL A 11 3.50 -12.24 18.80
N GLU A 12 3.98 -12.83 19.89
CA GLU A 12 3.16 -12.96 21.09
C GLU A 12 2.62 -11.56 21.40
N ARG A 13 1.29 -11.42 21.45
CA ARG A 13 0.64 -10.25 22.03
C ARG A 13 0.97 -10.24 23.52
N LYS A 14 2.17 -9.80 23.89
CA LYS A 14 2.42 -9.26 25.22
C LYS A 14 1.51 -8.04 25.34
N ARG A 15 0.67 -8.01 26.40
CA ARG A 15 0.01 -6.77 26.83
C ARG A 15 1.09 -5.68 26.86
N MET A 16 0.79 -4.51 26.30
CA MET A 16 1.67 -3.35 26.48
C MET A 16 1.91 -3.18 27.99
N PRO A 17 3.17 -3.21 28.45
CA PRO A 17 3.44 -2.81 29.82
C PRO A 17 3.02 -1.36 29.99
N GLU A 18 2.46 -1.02 31.14
CA GLU A 18 2.20 0.36 31.52
C GLU A 18 3.46 1.20 31.30
N SER A 19 3.25 2.40 30.78
CA SER A 19 4.27 3.32 30.26
C SER A 19 5.44 3.48 31.22
N THR A 20 6.54 2.82 30.91
CA THR A 20 7.87 3.16 31.44
C THR A 20 8.38 4.35 30.61
N PRO A 21 8.89 5.42 31.23
CA PRO A 21 9.43 6.56 30.48
C PRO A 21 10.60 6.09 29.60
N LEU A 22 10.61 6.50 28.33
CA LEU A 22 11.69 6.22 27.38
C LEU A 22 13.00 6.77 27.93
N GLN A 23 13.97 5.89 28.19
CA GLN A 23 15.14 6.19 29.01
C GLN A 23 16.45 6.35 28.21
N ASP A 24 16.40 6.40 26.88
CA ASP A 24 17.58 6.58 26.02
C ASP A 24 17.29 7.52 24.81
N ASP A 25 18.23 8.41 24.50
CA ASP A 25 18.13 9.41 23.41
C ASP A 25 18.06 8.72 22.04
N SER A 26 18.67 7.53 21.92
CA SER A 26 18.68 6.71 20.70
C SER A 26 17.28 6.23 20.28
N ASP A 27 16.45 5.85 21.25
CA ASP A 27 15.09 5.38 21.04
C ASP A 27 14.15 6.52 20.59
N GLN A 28 14.36 7.73 21.10
CA GLN A 28 13.61 8.91 20.68
C GLN A 28 13.94 9.30 19.23
N GLU A 29 15.20 9.20 18.83
CA GLU A 29 15.63 9.49 17.46
C GLU A 29 15.07 8.47 16.46
N ILE A 30 15.05 7.18 16.83
CA ILE A 30 14.42 6.12 16.03
C ILE A 30 12.92 6.37 15.90
N LEU A 31 12.23 6.67 17.01
CA LEU A 31 10.80 6.95 16.99
C LEU A 31 10.46 8.16 16.10
N SER A 32 11.26 9.23 16.19
CA SER A 32 11.16 10.41 15.33
C SER A 32 11.35 10.05 13.86
N SER A 33 12.34 9.19 13.56
CA SER A 33 12.61 8.70 12.20
C SER A 33 11.46 7.84 11.66
N VAL A 34 10.86 6.98 12.48
CA VAL A 34 9.70 6.16 12.10
C VAL A 34 8.48 7.02 11.78
N LEU A 35 8.23 8.07 12.56
CA LEU A 35 7.12 9.00 12.30
C LEU A 35 7.34 9.78 10.99
N LYS A 36 8.56 10.31 10.76
CA LYS A 36 8.92 10.98 9.50
C LYS A 36 8.87 10.04 8.29
N PHE A 37 9.26 8.79 8.48
CA PHE A 37 9.16 7.75 7.45
C PHE A 37 7.71 7.45 7.08
N TYR A 38 6.90 7.01 8.05
CA TYR A 38 5.58 6.47 7.78
C TYR A 38 4.55 7.57 7.54
N HIS A 39 4.41 8.52 8.46
CA HIS A 39 3.45 9.61 8.30
C HIS A 39 3.93 10.68 7.32
N GLY A 40 5.22 11.00 7.35
CA GLY A 40 5.81 11.98 6.42
C GLY A 40 5.97 11.42 5.01
N PHE A 41 7.09 10.76 4.73
CA PHE A 41 7.43 10.36 3.36
C PHE A 41 6.39 9.42 2.72
N CYS A 42 5.96 8.40 3.44
CA CYS A 42 5.06 7.40 2.89
C CYS A 42 3.63 7.94 2.72
N LYS A 43 3.01 8.45 3.78
CA LYS A 43 1.61 8.89 3.72
C LYS A 43 1.40 10.32 3.23
N GLN A 44 2.33 11.26 3.43
CA GLN A 44 2.19 12.62 2.88
C GLN A 44 2.78 12.75 1.49
N GLN A 45 3.85 12.04 1.10
CA GLN A 45 4.45 12.25 -0.24
C GLN A 45 4.13 11.13 -1.23
N LEU A 46 4.47 9.87 -0.92
CA LEU A 46 4.28 8.77 -1.88
C LEU A 46 2.81 8.44 -2.11
N TRP A 47 2.00 8.36 -1.05
CA TRP A 47 0.60 7.97 -1.15
C TRP A 47 -0.22 8.91 -2.05
N PRO A 48 -0.21 10.25 -1.87
CA PRO A 48 -0.87 11.16 -2.80
C PRO A 48 -0.33 11.07 -4.22
N LEU A 49 0.99 11.01 -4.40
CA LEU A 49 1.62 10.89 -5.72
C LEU A 49 1.12 9.65 -6.49
N PHE A 50 1.03 8.51 -5.80
CA PHE A 50 0.60 7.25 -6.41
C PHE A 50 -0.89 7.24 -6.72
N HIS A 51 -1.67 8.09 -6.05
CA HIS A 51 -3.10 8.30 -6.29
C HIS A 51 -3.37 9.56 -7.12
N TYR A 52 -2.41 9.95 -7.97
CA TYR A 52 -2.58 11.01 -8.98
C TYR A 52 -2.81 12.41 -8.41
N MET A 53 -2.43 12.64 -7.16
CA MET A 53 -2.46 13.94 -6.53
C MET A 53 -1.08 14.59 -6.62
N LEU A 54 -1.02 15.78 -7.23
CA LEU A 54 0.23 16.48 -7.46
C LEU A 54 0.75 17.11 -6.16
N PRO A 55 2.07 17.01 -5.86
CA PRO A 55 2.70 17.55 -4.65
C PRO A 55 2.86 19.09 -4.66
N LEU A 56 2.07 19.80 -5.48
CA LEU A 56 2.14 21.25 -5.67
C LEU A 56 0.99 22.00 -4.99
N LEU A 57 -0.03 21.28 -4.52
CA LEU A 57 -1.20 21.90 -3.89
C LEU A 57 -0.92 22.13 -2.40
N SER A 58 -1.04 23.38 -1.95
CA SER A 58 -0.81 23.81 -0.56
C SER A 58 -1.66 23.07 0.48
N GLY A 59 -2.75 22.43 0.03
CA GLY A 59 -3.67 21.62 0.82
C GLY A 59 -3.26 20.16 0.98
N PHE A 60 -2.54 19.58 0.01
CA PHE A 60 -2.31 18.13 -0.06
C PHE A 60 -0.89 17.76 -0.45
N GLY A 61 -0.31 16.80 0.26
CA GLY A 61 1.00 16.22 -0.01
C GLY A 61 2.25 17.07 0.25
N GLY A 62 2.08 18.37 0.51
CA GLY A 62 3.15 19.29 0.94
C GLY A 62 4.27 19.48 -0.10
N ARG A 63 5.17 20.45 0.15
CA ARG A 63 6.40 20.56 -0.64
C ARG A 63 7.30 19.36 -0.35
N PHE A 64 8.12 18.97 -1.33
CA PHE A 64 9.12 17.94 -1.10
C PHE A 64 10.05 18.33 0.05
N ASP A 65 10.18 17.44 1.02
CA ASP A 65 10.99 17.58 2.22
C ASP A 65 12.09 16.52 2.20
N ARG A 66 13.34 17.00 2.08
CA ARG A 66 14.53 16.16 2.02
C ARG A 66 14.78 15.40 3.33
N SER A 67 14.33 15.93 4.47
CA SER A 67 14.45 15.25 5.76
C SER A 67 13.56 14.01 5.84
N LEU A 68 12.38 14.04 5.20
CA LEU A 68 11.49 12.90 5.10
C LEU A 68 12.09 11.80 4.20
N TRP A 69 12.72 12.20 3.08
CA TRP A 69 13.47 11.28 2.23
C TRP A 69 14.63 10.62 2.99
N GLN A 70 15.38 11.39 3.79
CA GLN A 70 16.47 10.83 4.58
C GLN A 70 15.95 9.83 5.62
N ALA A 71 14.85 10.14 6.30
CA ALA A 71 14.21 9.19 7.22
C ALA A 71 13.76 7.91 6.49
N TYR A 72 13.27 8.04 5.26
CA TYR A 72 12.90 6.89 4.42
C TYR A 72 14.08 5.98 4.08
N LEU A 73 15.23 6.56 3.74
CA LEU A 73 16.46 5.81 3.53
C LEU A 73 16.95 5.13 4.80
N VAL A 74 16.93 5.83 5.95
CA VAL A 74 17.37 5.29 7.25
C VAL A 74 16.52 4.08 7.64
N VAL A 75 15.19 4.21 7.59
CA VAL A 75 14.30 3.09 7.95
C VAL A 75 14.48 1.92 6.99
N ASN A 76 14.54 2.15 5.68
CA ASN A 76 14.79 1.07 4.72
C ASN A 76 16.15 0.39 4.93
N LYS A 77 17.18 1.12 5.35
CA LYS A 77 18.47 0.55 5.71
C LYS A 77 18.34 -0.35 6.94
N ILE A 78 17.63 0.08 7.99
CA ILE A 78 17.36 -0.75 9.17
C ILE A 78 16.66 -2.05 8.77
N PHE A 79 15.64 -1.99 7.90
CA PHE A 79 15.00 -3.18 7.35
C PHE A 79 15.99 -4.08 6.61
N ALA A 80 16.86 -3.49 5.78
CA ALA A 80 17.88 -4.23 5.06
C ALA A 80 18.84 -4.95 6.00
N ASP A 81 19.34 -4.26 7.03
CA ASP A 81 20.26 -4.81 8.02
C ASP A 81 19.62 -6.03 8.73
N ARG A 82 18.34 -5.94 9.12
CA ARG A 82 17.60 -7.07 9.71
C ARG A 82 17.39 -8.24 8.76
N VAL A 83 17.14 -7.99 7.48
CA VAL A 83 17.06 -9.06 6.48
C VAL A 83 18.42 -9.75 6.32
N MET A 84 19.50 -8.96 6.28
CA MET A 84 20.87 -9.48 6.13
C MET A 84 21.33 -10.33 7.33
N GLU A 85 20.77 -10.12 8.53
CA GLU A 85 21.06 -10.94 9.72
C GLU A 85 20.56 -12.38 9.60
N VAL A 86 19.50 -12.63 8.80
CA VAL A 86 18.78 -13.92 8.81
C VAL A 86 18.80 -14.65 7.47
N ILE A 87 19.10 -13.97 6.37
CA ILE A 87 18.97 -14.51 5.02
C ILE A 87 20.16 -15.40 4.65
N ASN A 88 19.90 -16.54 4.03
CA ASN A 88 20.89 -17.26 3.25
C ASN A 88 20.77 -16.86 1.77
N PRO A 89 21.72 -16.07 1.22
CA PRO A 89 21.59 -15.48 -0.11
C PRO A 89 21.64 -16.49 -1.26
N GLU A 90 22.07 -17.73 -1.01
CA GLU A 90 22.13 -18.78 -2.04
C GLU A 90 20.80 -19.49 -2.26
N TYR A 91 20.00 -19.65 -1.19
CA TYR A 91 18.80 -20.49 -1.22
C TYR A 91 17.51 -19.73 -0.95
N ASP A 92 17.58 -18.61 -0.22
CA ASP A 92 16.37 -17.91 0.21
C ASP A 92 15.88 -16.93 -0.84
N PHE A 93 14.58 -16.66 -0.77
CA PHE A 93 13.89 -15.66 -1.56
C PHE A 93 13.47 -14.52 -0.66
N VAL A 94 13.79 -13.30 -1.05
CA VAL A 94 13.28 -12.10 -0.39
C VAL A 94 12.13 -11.54 -1.20
N TRP A 95 10.97 -11.37 -0.57
CA TRP A 95 9.81 -10.74 -1.20
C TRP A 95 9.44 -9.45 -0.47
N VAL A 96 9.68 -8.32 -1.13
CA VAL A 96 9.42 -6.98 -0.59
C VAL A 96 8.05 -6.50 -1.04
N HIS A 97 7.30 -5.88 -0.12
CA HIS A 97 5.95 -5.41 -0.39
C HIS A 97 5.79 -3.91 -0.19
N ASP A 98 5.10 -3.31 -1.17
CA ASP A 98 4.54 -1.97 -1.17
C ASP A 98 5.52 -0.79 -1.14
N TYR A 99 4.96 0.41 -1.28
CA TYR A 99 5.70 1.66 -1.45
C TYR A 99 6.56 2.09 -0.24
N TYR A 100 6.36 1.47 0.93
CA TYR A 100 7.17 1.72 2.13
C TYR A 100 8.63 1.26 1.98
N LEU A 101 8.87 0.24 1.15
CA LEU A 101 10.16 -0.44 1.05
C LEU A 101 10.77 -0.45 -0.36
N MET A 102 10.48 0.58 -1.18
CA MET A 102 10.92 0.62 -2.58
C MET A 102 12.44 0.72 -2.74
N VAL A 103 13.16 1.25 -1.74
CA VAL A 103 14.63 1.38 -1.78
C VAL A 103 15.36 0.21 -1.16
N LEU A 104 14.65 -0.64 -0.39
CA LEU A 104 15.19 -1.87 0.21
C LEU A 104 15.94 -2.75 -0.81
N PRO A 105 15.45 -2.98 -2.04
CA PRO A 105 16.19 -3.74 -3.04
C PRO A 105 17.61 -3.25 -3.32
N THR A 106 17.85 -1.94 -3.30
CA THR A 106 19.19 -1.37 -3.51
C THR A 106 20.15 -1.79 -2.40
N PHE A 107 19.70 -1.72 -1.14
CA PHE A 107 20.54 -2.06 0.00
C PHE A 107 20.89 -3.56 -0.01
N LEU A 108 19.92 -4.42 -0.30
CA LEU A 108 20.13 -5.86 -0.35
C LEU A 108 21.05 -6.26 -1.52
N ARG A 109 20.79 -5.74 -2.72
CA ARG A 109 21.57 -6.07 -3.92
C ARG A 109 23.02 -5.60 -3.83
N LYS A 110 23.27 -4.47 -3.14
CA LYS A 110 24.63 -3.97 -2.89
C LYS A 110 25.46 -4.93 -2.05
N LYS A 111 24.84 -5.65 -1.11
CA LYS A 111 25.52 -6.66 -0.27
C LYS A 111 25.58 -8.02 -0.96
N PHE A 112 24.48 -8.44 -1.57
CA PHE A 112 24.32 -9.76 -2.18
C PHE A 112 23.85 -9.62 -3.63
N ASN A 113 24.80 -9.64 -4.58
CA ASN A 113 24.51 -9.42 -6.00
C ASN A 113 23.64 -10.51 -6.64
N ARG A 114 23.72 -11.76 -6.16
CA ARG A 114 23.02 -12.95 -6.70
C ARG A 114 21.76 -13.38 -5.92
N MET A 115 21.33 -12.61 -4.92
CA MET A 115 20.12 -12.87 -4.14
C MET A 115 18.88 -13.00 -5.04
N ASN A 116 17.96 -13.90 -4.71
CA ASN A 116 16.64 -13.95 -5.34
C ASN A 116 15.71 -12.90 -4.71
N LEU A 117 15.39 -11.84 -5.46
CA LEU A 117 14.64 -10.70 -4.93
C LEU A 117 13.39 -10.38 -5.74
N GLY A 118 12.23 -10.52 -5.11
CA GLY A 118 10.94 -10.07 -5.62
C GLY A 118 10.48 -8.77 -4.95
N PHE A 119 9.80 -7.92 -5.70
CA PHE A 119 9.08 -6.76 -5.20
C PHE A 119 7.64 -6.80 -5.70
N PHE A 120 6.67 -6.42 -4.87
CA PHE A 120 5.27 -6.27 -5.29
C PHE A 120 4.69 -4.94 -4.82
N LEU A 121 4.16 -4.14 -5.74
CA LEU A 121 3.47 -2.89 -5.41
C LEU A 121 1.96 -3.11 -5.27
N HIS A 122 1.43 -2.87 -4.07
CA HIS A 122 0.00 -2.98 -3.80
C HIS A 122 -0.76 -1.69 -4.15
N SER A 123 -0.08 -0.56 -4.09
CA SER A 123 -0.64 0.73 -4.51
C SER A 123 -0.65 0.88 -6.04
N PRO A 124 -1.46 1.80 -6.59
CA PRO A 124 -1.35 2.17 -7.99
C PRO A 124 0.05 2.70 -8.32
N PHE A 125 0.47 2.54 -9.58
CA PHE A 125 1.67 3.21 -10.08
C PHE A 125 1.26 4.36 -11.01
N PRO A 126 1.70 5.61 -10.75
CA PRO A 126 1.21 6.76 -11.47
C PRO A 126 1.85 6.87 -12.85
N SER A 127 1.15 7.54 -13.78
CA SER A 127 1.70 7.80 -15.11
C SER A 127 3.02 8.59 -15.06
N SER A 128 3.85 8.45 -16.10
CA SER A 128 5.13 9.16 -16.21
C SER A 128 5.02 10.69 -16.18
N LYS A 129 3.86 11.26 -16.52
CA LYS A 129 3.61 12.71 -16.40
C LYS A 129 3.51 13.17 -14.94
N ILE A 130 2.92 12.34 -14.09
CA ILE A 130 2.78 12.61 -12.64
C ILE A 130 4.05 12.19 -11.92
N TYR A 131 4.57 11.00 -12.21
CA TYR A 131 5.75 10.46 -11.52
C TYR A 131 6.99 11.36 -11.63
N LYS A 132 7.21 11.97 -12.80
CA LYS A 132 8.34 12.89 -13.04
C LYS A 132 8.30 14.18 -12.24
N THR A 133 7.20 14.50 -11.55
CA THR A 133 7.13 15.70 -10.70
C THR A 133 7.77 15.47 -9.33
N PHE A 134 8.16 14.23 -9.00
CA PHE A 134 8.66 13.88 -7.67
C PHE A 134 10.20 13.90 -7.60
N PRO A 135 10.84 14.74 -6.77
CA PRO A 135 12.29 14.98 -6.88
C PRO A 135 13.22 13.74 -6.78
N VAL A 136 12.83 12.69 -6.08
CA VAL A 136 13.64 11.45 -5.90
C VAL A 136 13.16 10.26 -6.75
N MET A 137 12.28 10.53 -7.72
CA MET A 137 11.76 9.59 -8.73
C MET A 137 12.80 8.62 -9.33
N GLU A 138 13.96 9.10 -9.79
CA GLU A 138 14.96 8.23 -10.40
C GLU A 138 15.58 7.26 -9.42
N HIS A 139 15.80 7.70 -8.17
CA HIS A 139 16.34 6.86 -7.11
C HIS A 139 15.38 5.70 -6.81
N LEU A 140 14.08 5.99 -6.76
CA LEU A 140 13.04 4.98 -6.54
C LEU A 140 12.93 3.99 -7.70
N LEU A 141 12.93 4.45 -8.96
CA LEU A 141 12.92 3.55 -10.12
C LEU A 141 14.14 2.65 -10.14
N ARG A 142 15.35 3.24 -10.05
CA ARG A 142 16.60 2.49 -10.05
C ARG A 142 16.65 1.51 -8.89
N ALA A 143 16.06 1.85 -7.76
CA ALA A 143 15.98 0.93 -6.65
C ALA A 143 15.10 -0.28 -6.94
N LEU A 144 13.89 -0.09 -7.46
CA LEU A 144 13.02 -1.20 -7.85
C LEU A 144 13.68 -2.12 -8.88
N LEU A 145 14.45 -1.55 -9.82
CA LEU A 145 15.22 -2.31 -10.81
C LEU A 145 16.36 -3.18 -10.23
N ASN A 146 16.64 -3.08 -8.93
CA ASN A 146 17.50 -4.04 -8.24
C ASN A 146 16.78 -5.35 -7.85
N ALA A 147 15.45 -5.42 -7.97
CA ALA A 147 14.71 -6.67 -7.90
C ALA A 147 14.89 -7.49 -9.20
N ASP A 148 14.67 -8.81 -9.12
CA ASP A 148 14.64 -9.72 -10.28
C ASP A 148 13.22 -9.87 -10.83
N LEU A 149 12.22 -9.64 -9.97
CA LEU A 149 10.80 -9.70 -10.27
C LEU A 149 10.08 -8.50 -9.65
N ILE A 150 9.29 -7.78 -10.43
CA ILE A 150 8.43 -6.69 -9.98
C ILE A 150 6.98 -7.02 -10.35
N GLY A 151 6.12 -7.10 -9.34
CA GLY A 151 4.70 -7.40 -9.51
C GLY A 151 3.80 -6.18 -9.31
N PHE A 152 2.73 -6.11 -10.10
CA PHE A 152 1.66 -5.12 -10.01
C PHE A 152 0.29 -5.79 -10.07
N HIS A 153 -0.75 -5.14 -9.57
CA HIS A 153 -2.12 -5.66 -9.68
C HIS A 153 -2.70 -5.66 -11.10
N THR A 154 -2.42 -4.61 -11.88
CA THR A 154 -3.02 -4.41 -13.21
C THR A 154 -1.96 -4.17 -14.27
N PHE A 155 -2.33 -4.41 -15.53
CA PHE A 155 -1.47 -4.07 -16.67
C PHE A 155 -1.19 -2.57 -16.75
N ASP A 156 -2.14 -1.71 -16.39
CA ASP A 156 -1.95 -0.26 -16.44
C ASP A 156 -0.84 0.22 -15.50
N TYR A 157 -0.78 -0.31 -14.28
CA TYR A 157 0.28 0.05 -13.32
C TYR A 157 1.65 -0.41 -13.85
N ALA A 158 1.74 -1.64 -14.35
CA ALA A 158 2.95 -2.16 -14.98
C ALA A 158 3.38 -1.31 -16.19
N ARG A 159 2.44 -0.96 -17.06
CA ARG A 159 2.67 -0.10 -18.24
C ARG A 159 3.17 1.29 -17.83
N HIS A 160 2.62 1.89 -16.79
CA HIS A 160 3.09 3.17 -16.28
C HIS A 160 4.51 3.09 -15.72
N PHE A 161 4.84 2.02 -14.97
CA PHE A 161 6.20 1.77 -14.52
C PHE A 161 7.19 1.64 -15.68
N LEU A 162 6.89 0.81 -16.68
CA LEU A 162 7.71 0.63 -17.88
C LEU A 162 7.88 1.93 -18.65
N SER A 163 6.82 2.73 -18.78
CA SER A 163 6.86 4.06 -19.39
C SER A 163 7.80 5.01 -18.63
N CYS A 164 7.82 4.94 -17.30
CA CYS A 164 8.76 5.71 -16.48
C CYS A 164 10.20 5.24 -16.69
N CYS A 165 10.46 3.92 -16.67
CA CYS A 165 11.79 3.36 -16.97
C CYS A 165 12.29 3.80 -18.35
N SER A 166 11.44 3.74 -19.37
CA SER A 166 11.82 4.14 -20.73
C SER A 166 12.09 5.63 -20.84
N ARG A 167 11.19 6.48 -20.35
CA ARG A 167 11.31 7.94 -20.52
C ARG A 167 12.36 8.59 -19.64
N MET A 168 12.65 8.01 -18.48
CA MET A 168 13.54 8.62 -17.47
C MET A 168 14.91 7.98 -17.47
N LEU A 169 15.01 6.68 -17.77
CA LEU A 169 16.26 5.93 -17.71
C LEU A 169 16.73 5.45 -19.09
N GLY A 170 15.96 5.70 -20.16
CA GLY A 170 16.30 5.26 -21.52
C GLY A 170 16.19 3.75 -21.73
N LEU A 171 15.50 3.02 -20.84
CA LEU A 171 15.43 1.56 -20.88
C LEU A 171 14.34 1.10 -21.85
N SER A 172 14.69 0.17 -22.75
CA SER A 172 13.71 -0.59 -23.52
C SER A 172 13.23 -1.80 -22.72
N TYR A 173 11.99 -2.21 -22.97
CA TYR A 173 11.45 -3.45 -22.44
C TYR A 173 10.98 -4.34 -23.60
N GLU A 174 11.06 -5.64 -23.41
CA GLU A 174 10.50 -6.62 -24.32
C GLU A 174 9.16 -7.13 -23.79
N SER A 175 8.19 -7.30 -24.69
CA SER A 175 6.93 -7.97 -24.41
C SER A 175 6.70 -9.05 -25.46
N LYS A 176 6.87 -10.32 -25.09
CA LYS A 176 6.72 -11.47 -26.00
C LYS A 176 5.92 -12.57 -25.31
N ARG A 177 4.82 -13.04 -25.91
CA ARG A 177 4.02 -14.19 -25.41
C ARG A 177 3.63 -14.10 -23.91
N GLY A 178 3.28 -12.90 -23.43
CA GLY A 178 2.89 -12.67 -22.03
C GLY A 178 4.07 -12.54 -21.05
N TYR A 179 5.31 -12.63 -21.54
CA TYR A 179 6.52 -12.25 -20.82
C TYR A 179 6.78 -10.77 -21.01
N ILE A 180 7.03 -10.05 -19.90
CA ILE A 180 7.45 -8.66 -19.91
C ILE A 180 8.75 -8.57 -19.12
N GLY A 181 9.81 -8.07 -19.74
CA GLY A 181 11.11 -7.94 -19.09
C GLY A 181 11.87 -6.72 -19.60
N LEU A 182 12.77 -6.20 -18.79
CA LEU A 182 13.68 -5.12 -19.14
C LEU A 182 15.11 -5.52 -18.78
N GLU A 183 16.07 -5.12 -19.60
CA GLU A 183 17.48 -5.31 -19.28
C GLU A 183 17.98 -4.14 -18.43
N TYR A 184 18.67 -4.43 -17.34
CA TYR A 184 19.26 -3.44 -16.45
C TYR A 184 20.59 -3.94 -15.89
N TYR A 185 21.68 -3.32 -16.33
CA TYR A 185 23.06 -3.70 -15.98
C TYR A 185 23.35 -5.21 -16.19
N GLY A 186 23.00 -5.73 -17.38
CA GLY A 186 23.24 -7.15 -17.73
C GLY A 186 22.34 -8.15 -16.99
N ARG A 187 21.33 -7.68 -16.25
CA ARG A 187 20.29 -8.52 -15.63
C ARG A 187 18.94 -8.27 -16.28
N THR A 188 18.12 -9.30 -16.36
CA THR A 188 16.75 -9.16 -16.81
C THR A 188 15.81 -9.01 -15.61
N VAL A 189 15.15 -7.86 -15.50
CA VAL A 189 14.13 -7.60 -14.48
C VAL A 189 12.77 -7.96 -15.06
N ASN A 190 12.10 -8.92 -14.45
CA ASN A 190 10.82 -9.46 -14.92
C ASN A 190 9.67 -8.65 -14.35
N ILE A 191 8.68 -8.32 -15.18
CA ILE A 191 7.45 -7.65 -14.74
C ILE A 191 6.29 -8.63 -14.80
N LYS A 192 5.49 -8.71 -13.73
CA LYS A 192 4.31 -9.57 -13.64
C LYS A 192 3.07 -8.82 -13.19
N ILE A 193 1.93 -9.26 -13.70
CA ILE A 193 0.61 -8.76 -13.34
C ILE A 193 -0.04 -9.85 -12.49
N LEU A 194 -0.20 -9.59 -11.20
CA LEU A 194 -0.71 -10.53 -10.20
C LEU A 194 -1.75 -9.79 -9.34
N PRO A 195 -3.04 -9.81 -9.71
CA PRO A 195 -4.09 -9.27 -8.85
C PRO A 195 -4.15 -10.09 -7.56
N VAL A 196 -4.06 -9.44 -6.40
CA VAL A 196 -4.10 -10.12 -5.10
C VAL A 196 -5.53 -10.51 -4.79
N GLY A 197 -5.73 -11.79 -4.46
CA GLY A 197 -7.01 -12.34 -4.06
C GLY A 197 -7.20 -12.39 -2.55
N ILE A 198 -8.37 -12.86 -2.13
CA ILE A 198 -8.71 -13.11 -0.73
C ILE A 198 -8.74 -14.61 -0.44
N HIS A 199 -8.52 -14.99 0.83
CA HIS A 199 -8.62 -16.39 1.25
C HIS A 199 -10.09 -16.81 1.42
N MET A 200 -10.67 -17.42 0.39
CA MET A 200 -12.08 -17.84 0.39
C MET A 200 -12.44 -18.81 1.53
N GLY A 201 -11.56 -19.77 1.87
CA GLY A 201 -11.81 -20.71 2.97
C GLY A 201 -11.95 -20.03 4.35
N GLN A 202 -11.08 -19.06 4.67
CA GLN A 202 -11.16 -18.28 5.90
C GLN A 202 -12.44 -17.41 5.95
N LEU A 203 -12.84 -16.83 4.82
CA LEU A 203 -14.10 -16.10 4.75
C LEU A 203 -15.30 -17.02 5.03
N GLN A 204 -15.32 -18.19 4.40
CA GLN A 204 -16.38 -19.18 4.61
C GLN A 204 -16.43 -19.69 6.04
N SER A 205 -15.28 -19.88 6.70
CA SER A 205 -15.25 -20.32 8.10
C SER A 205 -15.80 -19.26 9.05
N ILE A 206 -15.54 -17.97 8.82
CA ILE A 206 -16.11 -16.88 9.62
C ILE A 206 -17.63 -16.75 9.37
N LEU A 207 -18.08 -16.90 8.12
CA LEU A 207 -19.50 -16.85 7.76
C LEU A 207 -20.31 -18.03 8.34
N SER A 208 -19.68 -19.18 8.55
CA SER A 208 -20.36 -20.36 9.10
C SER A 208 -20.55 -20.31 10.61
N LEU A 209 -19.84 -19.44 11.33
CA LEU A 209 -19.92 -19.28 12.78
C LEU A 209 -21.35 -18.97 13.25
N PRO A 210 -21.83 -19.62 14.33
CA PRO A 210 -23.17 -19.35 14.89
C PRO A 210 -23.40 -17.87 15.24
N GLN A 211 -22.39 -17.18 15.78
CA GLN A 211 -22.49 -15.76 16.12
C GLN A 211 -22.71 -14.89 14.87
N THR A 212 -22.00 -15.18 13.78
CA THR A 212 -22.16 -14.47 12.50
C THR A 212 -23.57 -14.68 11.93
N LYS A 213 -24.06 -15.92 11.92
CA LYS A 213 -25.43 -16.24 11.46
C LYS A 213 -26.50 -15.54 12.30
N SER A 214 -26.32 -15.52 13.62
CA SER A 214 -27.21 -14.80 14.53
C SER A 214 -27.22 -13.30 14.21
N LYS A 215 -26.05 -12.69 13.99
CA LYS A 215 -25.97 -11.26 13.65
C LYS A 215 -26.58 -10.93 12.29
N ILE A 216 -26.41 -11.80 11.29
CA ILE A 216 -27.08 -11.67 10.00
C ILE A 216 -28.60 -11.69 10.18
N SER A 217 -29.14 -12.64 10.95
CA SER A 217 -30.58 -12.72 11.24
C SER A 217 -31.11 -11.45 11.92
N GLU A 218 -30.36 -10.89 12.89
CA GLU A 218 -30.69 -9.61 13.53
C GLU A 218 -30.77 -8.45 12.52
N LEU A 219 -29.78 -8.34 11.62
CA LEU A 219 -29.76 -7.31 10.58
C LEU A 219 -30.92 -7.47 9.58
N MET A 220 -31.24 -8.71 9.19
CA MET A 220 -32.36 -8.99 8.28
C MET A 220 -33.70 -8.56 8.89
N LYS A 221 -33.93 -8.88 10.18
CA LYS A 221 -35.10 -8.41 10.94
C LYS A 221 -35.16 -6.89 11.08
N LYS A 222 -34.01 -6.24 11.25
CA LYS A 222 -33.92 -4.78 11.42
C LYS A 222 -34.22 -4.00 10.14
N PHE A 223 -33.82 -4.54 8.99
CA PHE A 223 -33.91 -3.84 7.71
C PHE A 223 -34.88 -4.52 6.73
N ARG A 224 -34.51 -5.69 6.19
CA ARG A 224 -35.25 -6.37 5.11
C ARG A 224 -36.70 -6.67 5.51
N ASP A 225 -36.92 -7.23 6.69
CA ASP A 225 -38.27 -7.63 7.14
C ASP A 225 -39.19 -6.42 7.40
N LYS A 226 -38.60 -5.21 7.49
CA LYS A 226 -39.32 -3.94 7.58
C LYS A 226 -39.45 -3.23 6.23
N GLY A 227 -39.19 -3.93 5.12
CA GLY A 227 -39.24 -3.39 3.77
C GLY A 227 -38.12 -2.38 3.46
N ARG A 228 -36.99 -2.43 4.18
CA ARG A 228 -35.85 -1.52 3.98
C ARG A 228 -34.69 -2.19 3.26
N ILE A 229 -34.05 -1.45 2.37
CA ILE A 229 -32.82 -1.83 1.66
C ILE A 229 -31.64 -1.20 2.40
N MET A 230 -30.73 -2.04 2.88
CA MET A 230 -29.49 -1.58 3.52
C MET A 230 -28.35 -1.57 2.49
N LEU A 231 -27.78 -0.39 2.25
CA LEU A 231 -26.53 -0.20 1.54
C LEU A 231 -25.39 -0.17 2.57
N LEU A 232 -24.31 -0.89 2.32
CA LEU A 232 -23.17 -0.97 3.23
C LEU A 232 -21.90 -0.47 2.54
N GLY A 233 -21.21 0.47 3.18
CA GLY A 233 -19.85 0.86 2.86
C GLY A 233 -18.91 0.55 4.02
N VAL A 234 -17.75 -0.02 3.74
CA VAL A 234 -16.69 -0.26 4.74
C VAL A 234 -15.38 0.18 4.13
N ASP A 235 -14.87 1.31 4.59
CA ASP A 235 -13.73 1.99 3.99
C ASP A 235 -12.81 2.53 5.09
N ASP A 236 -11.52 2.65 4.83
CA ASP A 236 -10.65 3.44 5.70
C ASP A 236 -10.92 4.94 5.44
N MET A 237 -10.84 5.77 6.48
CA MET A 237 -10.90 7.23 6.34
C MET A 237 -9.70 7.73 5.52
N ASP A 238 -9.93 7.88 4.22
CA ASP A 238 -8.93 8.28 3.22
C ASP A 238 -9.65 8.88 2.00
N ILE A 239 -9.14 10.02 1.51
CA ILE A 239 -9.74 10.80 0.42
C ILE A 239 -9.92 9.99 -0.87
N PHE A 240 -9.09 8.97 -1.09
CA PHE A 240 -9.14 8.16 -2.31
C PHE A 240 -10.18 7.04 -2.23
N LYS A 241 -10.92 6.91 -1.12
CA LYS A 241 -11.98 5.89 -0.95
C LYS A 241 -13.36 6.36 -1.39
N GLY A 242 -13.51 7.64 -1.74
CA GLY A 242 -14.77 8.17 -2.30
C GLY A 242 -15.94 8.09 -1.32
N ILE A 243 -15.69 8.13 -0.01
CA ILE A 243 -16.74 8.13 1.02
C ILE A 243 -17.69 9.32 0.81
N SER A 244 -17.13 10.52 0.58
CA SER A 244 -17.88 11.73 0.26
C SER A 244 -18.76 11.57 -0.98
N LEU A 245 -18.22 10.97 -2.06
CA LEU A 245 -18.97 10.69 -3.29
C LEU A 245 -20.14 9.73 -3.05
N LYS A 246 -19.97 8.73 -2.17
CA LYS A 246 -21.04 7.80 -1.79
C LYS A 246 -22.16 8.50 -1.02
N LEU A 247 -21.82 9.43 -0.14
CA LEU A 247 -22.80 10.26 0.59
C LEU A 247 -23.54 11.20 -0.37
N LEU A 248 -22.84 11.86 -1.28
CA LEU A 248 -23.45 12.71 -2.32
C LEU A 248 -24.37 11.89 -3.24
N ALA A 249 -23.97 10.68 -3.61
CA ALA A 249 -24.83 9.79 -4.40
C ALA A 249 -26.11 9.40 -3.64
N MET A 250 -26.02 9.16 -2.33
CA MET A 250 -27.18 8.88 -1.48
C MET A 250 -28.11 10.10 -1.36
N GLU A 251 -27.55 11.30 -1.19
CA GLU A 251 -28.31 12.56 -1.22
C GLU A 251 -29.06 12.71 -2.54
N GLN A 252 -28.37 12.58 -3.68
CA GLN A 252 -28.96 12.70 -5.01
C GLN A 252 -30.05 11.66 -5.27
N LEU A 253 -29.86 10.42 -4.77
CA LEU A 253 -30.87 9.37 -4.85
C LEU A 253 -32.16 9.78 -4.13
N LEU A 254 -32.04 10.29 -2.89
CA LEU A 254 -33.19 10.68 -2.08
C LEU A 254 -33.89 11.95 -2.60
N ILE A 255 -33.15 12.89 -3.19
CA ILE A 255 -33.73 14.07 -3.85
C ILE A 255 -34.58 13.67 -5.06
N ARG A 256 -34.08 12.74 -5.89
CA ARG A 256 -34.77 12.32 -7.12
C ARG A 256 -35.91 11.35 -6.86
N HIS A 257 -35.80 10.53 -5.82
CA HIS A 257 -36.75 9.48 -5.46
C HIS A 257 -37.16 9.60 -4.00
N TRP A 258 -38.00 10.60 -3.72
CA TRP A 258 -38.49 10.89 -2.37
C TRP A 258 -39.25 9.71 -1.75
N ASP A 259 -39.84 8.83 -2.57
CA ASP A 259 -40.55 7.62 -2.17
C ASP A 259 -39.64 6.54 -1.54
N LEU A 260 -38.31 6.68 -1.71
CA LEU A 260 -37.29 5.84 -1.10
C LEU A 260 -36.88 6.32 0.31
N ALA A 261 -37.30 7.51 0.72
CA ALA A 261 -37.03 8.01 2.07
C ALA A 261 -37.59 7.05 3.13
N GLY A 262 -36.74 6.66 4.09
CA GLY A 262 -37.09 5.67 5.10
C GLY A 262 -37.10 4.20 4.62
N LYS A 263 -37.03 3.95 3.32
CA LYS A 263 -36.89 2.61 2.72
C LYS A 263 -35.44 2.26 2.41
N VAL A 264 -34.61 3.21 1.97
CA VAL A 264 -33.18 2.98 1.72
C VAL A 264 -32.34 3.54 2.86
N VAL A 265 -31.43 2.74 3.39
CA VAL A 265 -30.54 3.11 4.51
C VAL A 265 -29.10 2.85 4.12
N LEU A 266 -28.27 3.88 4.12
CA LEU A 266 -26.81 3.75 3.98
C LEU A 266 -26.16 3.61 5.35
N VAL A 267 -25.45 2.51 5.57
CA VAL A 267 -24.56 2.29 6.71
C VAL A 267 -23.13 2.44 6.20
N GLN A 268 -22.44 3.49 6.60
CA GLN A 268 -21.02 3.70 6.29
C GLN A 268 -20.18 3.43 7.54
N ILE A 269 -19.35 2.39 7.49
CA ILE A 269 -18.32 2.11 8.49
C ILE A 269 -17.03 2.72 7.98
N ALA A 270 -16.48 3.66 8.74
CA ALA A 270 -15.23 4.32 8.41
C ALA A 270 -14.17 3.94 9.44
N ASN A 271 -13.17 3.15 9.03
CA ASN A 271 -12.05 2.82 9.91
C ASN A 271 -11.19 4.06 10.13
N PRO A 272 -10.58 4.24 11.32
CA PRO A 272 -9.72 5.37 11.58
C PRO A 272 -8.61 5.52 10.54
N ALA A 273 -8.28 6.76 10.19
CA ALA A 273 -7.25 7.04 9.20
C ALA A 273 -5.90 6.45 9.63
N ARG A 274 -5.24 5.77 8.69
CA ARG A 274 -3.93 5.13 8.94
C ARG A 274 -2.76 6.12 8.93
N GLY A 275 -3.01 7.40 8.65
CA GLY A 275 -1.98 8.44 8.61
C GLY A 275 -2.41 9.73 9.33
N ARG A 276 -1.45 10.61 9.63
CA ARG A 276 -1.71 11.97 10.09
C ARG A 276 -1.34 12.93 8.96
N GLY A 277 -2.32 13.67 8.45
CA GLY A 277 -2.16 14.61 7.34
C GLY A 277 -3.36 15.54 7.21
N LYS A 278 -3.22 16.66 6.49
CA LYS A 278 -4.34 17.59 6.24
C LYS A 278 -5.45 16.90 5.43
N ASP A 279 -5.06 16.01 4.54
CA ASP A 279 -5.93 15.17 3.70
C ASP A 279 -6.91 14.34 4.54
N VAL A 280 -6.53 13.96 5.78
CA VAL A 280 -7.40 13.22 6.72
C VAL A 280 -8.38 14.14 7.45
N LYS A 281 -8.07 15.44 7.57
CA LYS A 281 -8.95 16.44 8.19
C LYS A 281 -10.07 16.90 7.26
N GLU A 282 -9.97 16.60 5.97
CA GLU A 282 -10.93 17.01 4.93
C GLU A 282 -11.88 15.88 4.49
N VAL A 283 -11.74 14.66 5.04
CA VAL A 283 -12.66 13.53 4.82
C VAL A 283 -13.88 13.64 5.74
#